data_AF-A0A024HNC3-F1
#
_entry.id   AF-A0A024HNC3-F1
#
_cell.length_a   1.000
_cell.length_b   1.000
_cell.length_c   1.000
_cell.angle_alpha   90.00
_cell.angle_beta   90.00
_cell.angle_gamma   90.00
#
_symmetry.space_group_name_H-M   'P 1'
#
loop_
_entity.id
_entity.type
_entity.pdbx_description
1 polymer ?
#
loop_
_entity_poly.entity_id
_entity_poly.type
_entity_poly.pdbx_seq_one_letter_code
_entity_poly.pdbx_strand_id
1 'polypeptide(L)'
;MTSLKPQRGMALIVSLLLLLILTVLAISMASTSTLQQRISGNAQQQNLAFQASESGLKYWVQWYKDHGNKPTEPATVDFSSGDSGNARASVTSSSLECSRVIPPQSLSVGGLVYNCYQVSSQAKACKSLSGCDPTTSTGQARALHRRSYIQATY
;
A
#
# COMPACT_ATOMS: atom_id res chain seq x y z
N MET A 1 42.32 66.01 -15.85
CA MET A 1 40.98 65.99 -16.49
C MET A 1 40.57 64.54 -16.72
N THR A 2 39.85 63.91 -15.80
CA THR A 2 39.32 62.54 -16.00
C THR A 2 37.80 62.61 -15.94
N SER A 3 37.19 62.58 -17.12
CA SER A 3 35.73 62.56 -17.31
C SER A 3 35.17 61.23 -16.82
N LEU A 4 34.38 61.27 -15.74
CA LEU A 4 33.60 60.13 -15.28
C LEU A 4 32.30 60.08 -16.08
N LYS A 5 32.26 59.19 -17.09
CA LYS A 5 31.07 58.95 -17.92
C LYS A 5 29.89 58.48 -17.04
N PRO A 6 28.72 59.14 -17.07
CA PRO A 6 27.54 58.63 -16.39
C PRO A 6 26.92 57.48 -17.21
N GLN A 7 27.26 56.24 -16.87
CA GLN A 7 26.56 55.06 -17.38
C GLN A 7 25.23 54.90 -16.63
N ARG A 8 24.16 55.50 -17.16
CA ARG A 8 22.81 55.41 -16.59
C ARG A 8 21.86 54.78 -17.61
N GLY A 9 21.49 53.52 -17.38
CA GLY A 9 20.41 52.84 -18.14
C GLY A 9 20.53 51.33 -18.14
N MET A 10 21.72 50.78 -18.38
CA MET A 10 21.91 49.33 -18.58
C MET A 10 21.79 48.52 -17.29
N ALA A 11 22.21 49.06 -16.15
CA ALA A 11 22.23 48.33 -14.87
C ALA A 11 20.84 47.86 -14.43
N LEU A 12 19.79 48.65 -14.70
CA LEU A 12 18.41 48.35 -14.30
C LEU A 12 17.78 47.26 -15.19
N ILE A 13 18.15 47.22 -16.48
CA ILE A 13 17.70 46.19 -17.41
C ILE A 13 18.37 44.85 -17.09
N VAL A 14 19.68 44.87 -16.82
CA VAL A 14 20.45 43.67 -16.46
C VAL A 14 19.96 43.10 -15.13
N SER A 15 19.70 43.93 -14.12
CA SER A 15 19.16 43.45 -12.84
C SER A 15 17.78 42.82 -12.98
N LEU A 16 16.89 43.40 -13.80
CA LEU A 16 15.55 42.87 -14.03
C LEU A 16 15.57 41.56 -14.82
N LEU A 17 16.46 41.42 -15.81
CA LEU A 17 16.70 40.16 -16.52
C LEU A 17 17.24 39.06 -15.58
N LEU A 18 18.23 39.38 -14.75
CA LEU A 18 18.77 38.41 -13.79
C LEU A 18 17.70 37.97 -12.78
N LEU A 19 16.89 38.90 -12.27
CA LEU A 19 15.79 38.60 -11.35
C LEU A 19 14.73 37.71 -12.00
N LEU A 20 14.37 37.98 -13.27
CA LEU A 20 13.46 37.16 -14.05
C LEU A 20 13.98 35.71 -14.18
N ILE A 21 15.25 35.55 -14.56
CA ILE A 21 15.87 34.22 -14.74
C ILE A 21 15.86 33.45 -13.41
N LEU A 22 16.25 34.10 -12.30
CA LEU A 22 16.22 33.49 -10.97
C LEU A 22 14.81 33.08 -10.55
N THR A 23 13.79 33.87 -10.90
CA THR A 23 12.39 33.58 -10.58
C THR A 23 11.89 32.33 -11.32
N VAL A 24 12.19 32.22 -12.62
CA VAL A 24 11.80 31.04 -13.42
C VAL A 24 12.49 29.77 -12.91
N LEU A 25 13.77 29.85 -12.55
CA LEU A 25 14.51 28.75 -11.94
C LEU A 25 13.90 28.33 -10.59
N ALA A 26 13.57 29.30 -9.73
CA ALA A 26 12.93 29.04 -8.44
C ALA A 26 11.58 28.32 -8.58
N ILE A 27 10.73 28.75 -9.51
CA ILE A 27 9.43 28.11 -9.78
C ILE A 27 9.62 26.67 -10.30
N SER A 28 10.60 26.47 -11.18
CA SER A 28 10.91 25.14 -11.75
C SER A 28 11.31 24.14 -10.64
N MET A 29 12.15 24.57 -9.69
CA MET A 29 12.53 23.76 -8.53
C MET A 29 11.33 23.48 -7.61
N ALA A 30 10.50 24.50 -7.34
CA ALA A 30 9.32 24.35 -6.49
C ALA A 30 8.31 23.35 -7.06
N SER A 31 8.07 23.40 -8.39
CA SER A 31 7.14 22.47 -9.06
C SER A 31 7.58 21.00 -8.98
N THR A 32 8.88 20.75 -9.07
CA THR A 32 9.44 19.40 -8.95
C THR A 32 9.27 18.85 -7.54
N SER A 33 9.48 19.68 -6.51
CA SER A 33 9.28 19.32 -5.10
C SER A 33 7.83 18.89 -4.83
N THR A 34 6.84 19.64 -5.36
CA THR A 34 5.43 19.29 -5.22
C THR A 34 5.08 17.94 -5.85
N LEU A 35 5.65 17.63 -7.03
CA LEU A 35 5.44 16.33 -7.67
C LEU A 35 6.04 15.18 -6.84
N GLN A 36 7.27 15.34 -6.34
CA GLN A 36 7.93 14.35 -5.51
C GLN A 36 7.18 14.09 -4.19
N GLN A 37 6.59 15.13 -3.59
CA GLN A 37 5.73 14.99 -2.41
C GLN A 37 4.51 14.10 -2.70
N ARG A 38 3.85 14.28 -3.85
CA ARG A 38 2.70 13.45 -4.24
C ARG A 38 3.09 12.00 -4.53
N ILE A 39 4.23 11.76 -5.18
CA ILE A 39 4.76 10.41 -5.41
C ILE A 39 5.07 9.73 -4.06
N SER A 40 5.71 10.46 -3.14
CA SER A 40 6.04 9.95 -1.80
C SER A 40 4.78 9.60 -1.01
N GLY A 41 3.76 10.47 -1.05
CA GLY A 41 2.47 10.22 -0.41
C GLY A 41 1.74 9.01 -1.00
N ASN A 42 1.73 8.87 -2.33
CA ASN A 42 1.11 7.71 -2.99
C ASN A 42 1.85 6.40 -2.65
N ALA A 43 3.18 6.41 -2.66
CA ALA A 43 4.00 5.26 -2.30
C ALA A 43 3.77 4.85 -0.83
N GLN A 44 3.67 5.81 0.08
CA GLN A 44 3.34 5.56 1.49
C GLN A 44 1.96 4.90 1.63
N GLN A 45 0.92 5.44 0.98
CA GLN A 45 -0.42 4.85 1.01
C GLN A 45 -0.43 3.42 0.44
N GLN A 46 0.33 3.17 -0.63
CA GLN A 46 0.44 1.84 -1.22
C GLN A 46 1.15 0.85 -0.29
N ASN A 47 2.22 1.28 0.38
CA ASN A 47 2.92 0.47 1.37
C ASN A 47 2.02 0.15 2.58
N LEU A 48 1.23 1.12 3.05
CA LEU A 48 0.26 0.89 4.13
C LEU A 48 -0.80 -0.14 3.76
N ALA A 49 -1.37 -0.04 2.56
CA ALA A 49 -2.31 -1.04 2.07
C ALA A 49 -1.66 -2.43 2.00
N PHE A 50 -0.41 -2.51 1.51
CA PHE A 50 0.34 -3.77 1.45
C PHE A 50 0.57 -4.39 2.83
N GLN A 51 1.03 -3.58 3.80
CA GLN A 51 1.27 -4.03 5.16
C GLN A 51 -0.02 -4.47 5.86
N ALA A 52 -1.12 -3.75 5.66
CA ALA A 52 -2.43 -4.13 6.19
C ALA A 52 -2.94 -5.43 5.56
N SER A 53 -2.70 -5.67 4.27
CA SER A 53 -3.06 -6.93 3.63
C SER A 53 -2.26 -8.11 4.23
N GLU A 54 -0.97 -7.92 4.44
CA GLU A 54 -0.11 -8.94 5.05
C GLU A 54 -0.44 -9.19 6.53
N SER A 55 -0.81 -8.15 7.28
CA SER A 55 -1.25 -8.32 8.67
C SER A 55 -2.55 -9.13 8.76
N GLY A 56 -3.48 -8.90 7.83
CA GLY A 56 -4.71 -9.70 7.73
C GLY A 56 -4.44 -11.17 7.46
N LEU A 57 -3.47 -11.46 6.59
CA LEU A 57 -3.08 -12.83 6.31
C LEU A 57 -2.41 -13.51 7.51
N LYS A 58 -1.56 -12.78 8.23
CA LYS A 58 -0.95 -13.25 9.49
C LYS A 58 -2.01 -13.51 10.56
N TYR A 59 -3.01 -12.64 10.67
CA TYR A 59 -4.14 -12.82 11.58
C TYR A 59 -4.88 -14.13 11.30
N TRP A 60 -5.16 -14.44 10.03
CA TRP A 60 -5.83 -15.70 9.68
C TRP A 60 -5.02 -16.93 10.09
N VAL A 61 -3.71 -16.92 9.84
CA VAL A 61 -2.82 -18.03 10.23
C VAL A 61 -2.80 -18.19 11.74
N GLN A 62 -2.76 -17.07 12.48
CA GLN A 62 -2.79 -17.08 13.93
C GLN A 62 -4.12 -17.64 14.45
N TRP A 63 -5.26 -17.16 13.92
CA TRP A 63 -6.58 -17.67 14.26
C TRP A 63 -6.67 -19.18 14.08
N TYR A 64 -6.19 -19.69 12.94
CA TYR A 64 -6.22 -21.11 12.63
C TYR A 64 -5.38 -21.93 13.60
N LYS A 65 -4.20 -21.43 14.00
CA LYS A 65 -3.37 -22.09 15.02
C LYS A 65 -4.08 -22.16 16.38
N ASP A 66 -4.79 -21.11 16.74
CA ASP A 66 -5.43 -21.00 18.06
C ASP A 66 -6.74 -21.80 18.15
N HIS A 67 -7.52 -21.87 17.07
CA HIS A 67 -8.86 -22.49 17.07
C HIS A 67 -8.96 -23.81 16.28
N GLY A 68 -7.98 -24.13 15.44
CA GLY A 68 -8.02 -25.30 14.54
C GLY A 68 -9.06 -25.20 13.42
N ASN A 69 -9.71 -24.05 13.25
CA ASN A 69 -10.72 -23.81 12.22
C ASN A 69 -10.48 -22.49 11.47
N LYS A 70 -11.13 -22.35 10.32
CA LYS A 70 -11.15 -21.07 9.59
C LYS A 70 -12.14 -20.10 10.26
N PRO A 71 -11.91 -18.78 10.20
CA PRO A 71 -12.93 -17.80 10.57
C PRO A 71 -14.22 -18.01 9.74
N THR A 72 -15.37 -17.94 10.41
CA THR A 72 -16.69 -18.13 9.75
C THR A 72 -17.11 -16.89 8.96
N GLU A 73 -16.71 -15.71 9.40
CA GLU A 73 -17.01 -14.43 8.78
C GLU A 73 -15.74 -13.74 8.23
N PRO A 74 -15.87 -12.79 7.29
CA PRO A 74 -14.76 -11.96 6.85
C PRO A 74 -14.15 -11.23 8.05
N ALA A 75 -12.92 -11.59 8.41
CA ALA A 75 -12.25 -10.91 9.50
C ALA A 75 -11.75 -9.55 9.02
N THR A 76 -12.07 -8.50 9.76
CA THR A 76 -11.52 -7.16 9.52
C THR A 76 -10.35 -6.92 10.45
N VAL A 77 -9.22 -6.47 9.88
CA VAL A 77 -8.07 -6.00 10.66
C VAL A 77 -7.85 -4.53 10.36
N ASP A 78 -7.76 -3.74 11.43
CA ASP A 78 -7.49 -2.32 11.35
C ASP A 78 -6.00 -2.08 11.61
N PHE A 79 -5.40 -1.31 10.72
CA PHE A 79 -4.02 -0.87 10.80
C PHE A 79 -4.03 0.65 10.97
N SER A 80 -3.76 1.14 12.18
CA SER A 80 -3.61 2.56 12.45
C SER A 80 -2.16 2.84 12.80
N SER A 81 -1.50 3.64 11.97
CA SER A 81 -0.09 3.98 12.14
C SER A 81 0.11 5.43 12.59
N GLY A 82 -0.86 5.97 13.35
CA GLY A 82 -0.87 7.36 13.81
C GLY A 82 -0.73 8.32 12.61
N ASP A 83 0.45 8.94 12.50
CA ASP A 83 0.79 9.95 11.49
C ASP A 83 0.90 9.42 10.06
N SER A 84 1.13 8.11 9.89
CA SER A 84 1.20 7.50 8.55
C SER A 84 -0.18 7.23 7.96
N GLY A 85 -1.26 7.34 8.75
CA GLY A 85 -2.63 7.12 8.32
C GLY A 85 -3.15 5.73 8.67
N ASN A 86 -4.38 5.46 8.22
CA ASN A 86 -5.11 4.23 8.54
C ASN A 86 -5.20 3.34 7.31
N ALA A 87 -5.33 2.05 7.52
CA ALA A 87 -5.69 1.07 6.51
C ALA A 87 -6.57 0.00 7.16
N ARG A 88 -7.49 -0.56 6.39
CA ARG A 88 -8.30 -1.71 6.81
C ARG A 88 -8.07 -2.83 5.83
N ALA A 89 -7.91 -4.05 6.34
CA ALA A 89 -7.96 -5.25 5.53
C ALA A 89 -9.15 -6.12 5.89
N SER A 90 -9.76 -6.72 4.87
CA SER A 90 -10.80 -7.74 4.98
C SER A 90 -10.22 -9.05 4.50
N VAL A 91 -10.24 -10.04 5.37
CA VAL A 91 -9.65 -11.35 5.16
C VAL A 91 -10.78 -12.36 5.00
N THR A 92 -10.81 -12.99 3.84
CA THR A 92 -11.75 -14.06 3.52
C THR A 92 -10.98 -15.35 3.31
N SER A 93 -11.60 -16.47 3.68
CA SER A 93 -11.02 -17.79 3.44
C SER A 93 -12.06 -18.74 2.87
N SER A 94 -11.67 -19.46 1.83
CA SER A 94 -12.51 -20.43 1.14
C SER A 94 -11.84 -21.81 1.20
N SER A 95 -12.61 -22.84 1.53
CA SER A 95 -12.15 -24.23 1.39
C SER A 95 -12.04 -24.58 -0.08
N LEU A 96 -10.91 -25.16 -0.47
CA LEU A 96 -10.65 -25.63 -1.83
C LEU A 96 -10.40 -27.14 -1.80
N GLU A 97 -10.75 -27.82 -2.89
CA GLU A 97 -10.36 -29.22 -3.09
C GLU A 97 -8.84 -29.34 -3.20
N CYS A 98 -8.21 -30.06 -2.27
CA CYS A 98 -6.76 -30.27 -2.26
C CYS A 98 -6.22 -30.98 -3.51
N SER A 99 -7.05 -31.78 -4.19
CA SER A 99 -6.70 -32.51 -5.41
C SER A 99 -6.31 -31.62 -6.59
N ARG A 100 -6.74 -30.34 -6.60
CA ARG A 100 -6.29 -29.36 -7.61
C ARG A 100 -4.86 -28.85 -7.38
N VAL A 101 -4.31 -29.03 -6.17
CA VAL A 101 -3.05 -28.39 -5.73
C VAL A 101 -1.98 -29.44 -5.42
N ILE A 102 -2.38 -30.61 -4.93
CA ILE A 102 -1.47 -31.69 -4.52
C ILE A 102 -1.65 -32.87 -5.49
N PRO A 103 -0.57 -33.39 -6.11
CA PRO A 103 -0.66 -34.58 -6.96
C PRO A 103 -1.10 -35.81 -6.13
N PRO A 104 -1.91 -36.71 -6.70
CA PRO A 104 -2.58 -37.79 -5.97
C PRO A 104 -1.62 -38.77 -5.28
N GLN A 105 -0.39 -38.88 -5.75
CA GLN A 105 0.63 -39.80 -5.24
C GLN A 105 1.20 -39.44 -3.85
N SER A 106 0.98 -38.23 -3.33
CA SER A 106 1.41 -37.87 -1.96
C SER A 106 0.33 -38.06 -0.89
N LEU A 107 -0.89 -38.48 -1.28
CA LEU A 107 -2.03 -38.70 -0.37
C LEU A 107 -2.18 -40.15 0.11
N SER A 108 -1.31 -41.06 -0.32
CA SER A 108 -1.46 -42.50 -0.04
C SER A 108 -0.63 -42.95 1.17
N VAL A 109 -0.94 -42.42 2.35
CA VAL A 109 -0.57 -43.07 3.62
C VAL A 109 -1.65 -42.83 4.68
N GLY A 110 -2.36 -43.90 5.06
CA GLY A 110 -2.90 -44.07 6.43
C GLY A 110 -3.89 -43.06 6.99
N GLY A 111 -4.95 -42.68 6.26
CA GLY A 111 -6.07 -41.92 6.85
C GLY A 111 -5.82 -40.42 7.07
N LEU A 112 -4.69 -39.89 6.61
CA LEU A 112 -4.39 -38.45 6.63
C LEU A 112 -5.38 -37.69 5.73
N VAL A 113 -6.19 -36.82 6.34
CA VAL A 113 -7.07 -35.91 5.60
C VAL A 113 -6.38 -34.55 5.50
N TYR A 114 -6.17 -34.07 4.28
CA TYR A 114 -5.66 -32.72 4.03
C TYR A 114 -6.81 -31.73 3.87
N ASN A 115 -6.72 -30.60 4.58
CA ASN A 115 -7.60 -29.47 4.42
C ASN A 115 -6.85 -28.35 3.70
N CYS A 116 -7.40 -27.88 2.58
CA CYS A 116 -6.81 -26.81 1.79
C CYS A 116 -7.70 -25.57 1.86
N TYR A 117 -7.06 -24.44 2.15
CA TYR A 117 -7.72 -23.15 2.26
C TYR A 117 -7.06 -22.15 1.33
N GLN A 118 -7.86 -21.43 0.56
CA GLN A 118 -7.42 -20.23 -0.14
C GLN A 118 -7.82 -19.02 0.70
N VAL A 119 -6.82 -18.27 1.14
CA VAL A 119 -7.01 -17.09 1.99
C VAL A 119 -6.69 -15.85 1.16
N SER A 120 -7.64 -14.91 1.14
CA SER A 120 -7.54 -13.66 0.41
C SER A 120 -7.66 -12.52 1.40
N SER A 121 -6.65 -11.65 1.47
CA SER A 121 -6.66 -10.44 2.29
C SER A 121 -6.70 -9.24 1.36
N GLN A 122 -7.81 -8.50 1.36
CA GLN A 122 -7.95 -7.26 0.59
C GLN A 122 -7.77 -6.08 1.53
N ALA A 123 -6.87 -5.17 1.22
CA ALA A 123 -6.61 -4.01 2.05
C ALA A 123 -6.76 -2.70 1.27
N LYS A 124 -7.16 -1.66 1.99
CA LYS A 124 -7.32 -0.29 1.46
C LYS A 124 -6.77 0.71 2.46
N ALA A 125 -5.94 1.63 1.97
CA ALA A 125 -5.46 2.76 2.75
C ALA A 125 -6.54 3.85 2.79
N CYS A 126 -6.88 4.31 3.99
CA CYS A 126 -8.00 5.20 4.25
C CYS A 126 -7.60 6.37 5.16
N LYS A 127 -8.18 7.54 4.92
CA LYS A 127 -7.97 8.70 5.80
C LYS A 127 -8.61 8.49 7.18
N SER A 128 -9.77 7.84 7.23
CA SER A 128 -10.47 7.42 8.46
C SER A 128 -11.00 6.00 8.31
N LEU A 129 -11.12 5.28 9.42
CA LEU A 129 -11.71 3.94 9.48
C LEU A 129 -13.24 3.95 9.33
N SER A 130 -13.89 5.08 9.64
CA SER A 130 -15.32 5.28 9.45
C SER A 130 -15.64 5.39 7.95
N GLY A 131 -16.16 4.30 7.34
CA GLY A 131 -16.43 4.23 5.90
C GLY A 131 -15.28 3.65 5.07
N CYS A 132 -14.25 3.10 5.71
CA CYS A 132 -13.21 2.35 5.01
C CYS A 132 -13.72 0.94 4.70
N ASP A 133 -14.14 0.73 3.45
CA ASP A 133 -14.48 -0.60 2.93
C ASP A 133 -13.39 -1.08 1.94
N PRO A 134 -12.60 -2.10 2.30
CA PRO A 134 -11.53 -2.62 1.45
C PRO A 134 -12.03 -3.41 0.23
N THR A 135 -13.30 -3.80 0.17
CA THR A 135 -13.87 -4.56 -0.96
C THR A 135 -14.19 -3.65 -2.16
N THR A 136 -14.40 -2.36 -1.92
CA THR A 136 -14.74 -1.36 -2.96
C THR A 136 -13.51 -0.83 -3.72
N SER A 137 -13.65 -0.60 -5.03
CA SER A 137 -12.57 -0.18 -5.94
C SER A 137 -12.29 1.32 -6.04
N THR A 138 -12.90 2.15 -5.20
CA THR A 138 -12.80 3.62 -5.29
C THR A 138 -11.44 4.18 -4.84
N GLY A 139 -10.74 4.85 -5.78
CA GLY A 139 -9.88 6.03 -5.63
C GLY A 139 -8.63 6.00 -4.73
N GLN A 140 -8.47 5.01 -3.86
CA GLN A 140 -7.39 4.94 -2.87
C GLN A 140 -6.42 3.80 -3.18
N ALA A 141 -5.25 3.83 -2.55
CA ALA A 141 -4.28 2.74 -2.68
C ALA A 141 -4.81 1.45 -2.07
N ARG A 142 -4.65 0.34 -2.80
CA ARG A 142 -5.17 -0.99 -2.43
C ARG A 142 -4.11 -2.06 -2.61
N ALA A 143 -4.25 -3.13 -1.84
CA ALA A 143 -3.43 -4.34 -2.00
C ALA A 143 -4.31 -5.58 -1.82
N LEU A 144 -4.10 -6.59 -2.66
CA LEU A 144 -4.77 -7.89 -2.58
C LEU A 144 -3.71 -8.96 -2.44
N HIS A 145 -3.64 -9.61 -1.28
CA HIS A 145 -2.77 -10.77 -1.07
C HIS A 145 -3.63 -12.03 -1.08
N ARG A 146 -3.21 -13.03 -1.85
CA ARG A 146 -3.79 -14.38 -1.81
C ARG A 146 -2.69 -15.37 -1.51
N ARG A 147 -2.92 -16.23 -0.51
CA ARG A 147 -2.07 -17.40 -0.24
C ARG A 147 -2.94 -18.63 0.00
N SER A 148 -2.43 -19.76 -0.45
CA SER A 148 -3.04 -21.07 -0.18
C SER A 148 -2.32 -21.72 0.99
N TYR A 149 -3.09 -22.34 1.88
CA TYR A 149 -2.59 -23.10 3.02
C TYR A 149 -3.08 -24.53 2.93
N ILE A 150 -2.23 -25.45 3.34
CA ILE A 150 -2.51 -26.89 3.39
C ILE A 150 -2.22 -27.32 4.82
N GLN A 151 -3.19 -27.97 5.45
CA GLN A 151 -3.03 -28.56 6.77
C GLN A 151 -3.34 -30.05 6.71
N ALA A 152 -2.46 -30.85 7.30
CA ALA A 152 -2.72 -32.26 7.53
C ALA A 152 -3.46 -32.43 8.86
N THR A 153 -4.54 -33.21 8.85
CA THR A 153 -5.24 -33.70 10.03
C THR A 153 -5.05 -35.21 10.10
N TYR A 154 -4.67 -35.69 11.29
CA TYR A 154 -4.45 -37.10 11.61
C TYR A 154 -5.63 -37.66 12.42
#